data_AF-A0A5M5M5I2-F1
#
_entry.id   AF-A0A5M5M5I2-F1
#
_cell.length_a   1.000
_cell.length_b   1.000
_cell.length_c   1.000
_cell.angle_alpha   90.00
_cell.angle_beta   90.00
_cell.angle_gamma   90.00
#
_symmetry.space_group_name_H-M   'P 1'
#
loop_
_entity.id
_entity.type
_entity.pdbx_description
1 polymer ?
#
loop_
_entity_poly.entity_id
_entity_poly.type
_entity_poly.pdbx_seq_one_letter_code
_entity_poly.pdbx_strand_id
1 'polypeptide(L)' 'MAKGIKTITGDWVNSISKLKLGEVVRIPDESYDCVMSSARYRLKRKYKVLIEREGEKEVIKGFKYFKIKRTA' A
#
# COMPACT_ATOMS: atom_id res chain seq x y z
N MET A 1 1.40 -15.56 16.25
CA MET A 1 1.04 -14.13 16.40
C MET A 1 0.60 -13.60 15.05
N ALA A 2 -0.71 -13.39 14.85
CA ALA A 2 -1.21 -12.86 13.60
C ALA A 2 -0.67 -11.43 13.42
N LYS A 3 0.30 -11.22 12.51
CA LYS A 3 0.72 -9.89 12.12
C LYS A 3 -0.49 -9.21 11.49
N GLY A 4 -1.15 -8.33 12.24
CA GLY A 4 -2.24 -7.52 11.72
C GLY A 4 -1.74 -6.72 10.52
N ILE A 5 -2.41 -6.86 9.39
CA ILE A 5 -2.12 -6.05 8.20
C ILE A 5 -2.43 -4.60 8.56
N LYS A 6 -1.42 -3.73 8.52
CA LYS A 6 -1.59 -2.31 8.82
C LYS A 6 -2.42 -1.66 7.73
N THR A 7 -3.39 -0.83 8.13
CA THR A 7 -4.11 0.04 7.20
C THR A 7 -3.45 1.40 7.17
N ILE A 8 -3.04 1.85 5.99
CA ILE A 8 -2.58 3.23 5.78
C ILE A 8 -3.78 4.00 5.23
N THR A 9 -4.04 5.21 5.73
CA THR A 9 -5.16 6.08 5.30
C THR A 9 -4.69 7.46 4.78
N GLY A 10 -3.39 7.75 4.87
CA GLY A 10 -2.83 9.04 4.48
C GLY A 10 -1.30 9.03 4.38
N ASP A 11 -0.74 10.10 3.81
CA ASP A 11 0.69 10.26 3.48
C ASP A 11 1.30 8.98 2.87
N TRP A 12 0.71 8.54 1.75
CA TRP A 12 1.04 7.28 1.09
C TRP A 12 2.53 7.12 0.82
N VAL A 13 3.18 8.15 0.30
CA VAL A 13 4.59 8.08 -0.09
C VAL A 13 5.48 7.85 1.12
N ASN A 14 5.29 8.62 2.19
CA ASN A 14 6.13 8.49 3.39
C ASN A 14 5.86 7.16 4.10
N SER A 15 4.59 6.81 4.29
CA SER A 15 4.18 5.57 4.97
C SER A 15 4.66 4.33 4.22
N ILE A 16 4.51 4.30 2.89
CA ILE A 16 4.94 3.16 2.07
C ILE A 16 6.48 3.08 1.98
N SER A 17 7.19 4.22 1.98
CA SER A 17 8.65 4.22 1.94
C SER A 17 9.31 3.54 3.15
N LYS A 18 8.60 3.47 4.28
CA LYS A 18 9.05 2.86 5.54
C LYS A 18 8.73 1.37 5.64
N LEU A 19 8.02 0.80 4.67
CA LEU A 19 7.70 -0.63 4.66
C LEU A 19 8.95 -1.47 4.51
N LYS A 20 9.01 -2.59 5.24
CA LYS A 20 10.06 -3.58 5.04
C LYS A 20 9.79 -4.39 3.77
N LEU A 21 10.85 -5.01 3.23
CA LEU A 21 10.71 -5.92 2.09
C LEU A 21 9.73 -7.05 2.43
N GLY A 22 8.76 -7.30 1.56
CA GLY A 22 7.70 -8.29 1.77
C GLY A 22 6.60 -7.88 2.76
N GLU A 23 6.67 -6.68 3.36
CA GLU A 23 5.60 -6.19 4.22
C GLU A 23 4.36 -5.81 3.40
N VAL A 24 3.21 -6.27 3.88
CA VAL A 24 1.91 -6.10 3.24
C VAL A 24 1.09 -5.11 4.05
N VAL A 25 0.51 -4.13 3.37
CA VAL A 25 -0.38 -3.13 3.98
C VAL A 25 -1.64 -2.98 3.18
N ARG A 26 -2.68 -2.50 3.87
CA ARG A 26 -4.02 -2.27 3.34
C ARG A 26 -4.23 -0.79 3.09
N ILE A 27 -4.89 -0.45 1.98
CA ILE A 27 -5.15 0.92 1.54
C ILE A 27 -6.62 1.01 1.09
N PRO A 28 -7.35 2.09 1.42
CA PRO A 28 -8.71 2.35 0.94
C PRO A 28 -8.77 2.36 -0.59
N ASP A 29 -9.76 1.68 -1.15
CA ASP A 29 -9.91 1.54 -2.60
C ASP A 29 -10.13 2.86 -3.33
N GLU A 30 -10.75 3.84 -2.67
CA GLU A 30 -10.87 5.22 -3.14
C GLU A 30 -9.51 5.88 -3.46
N SER A 31 -8.44 5.43 -2.80
CA SER A 31 -7.08 5.94 -3.02
C SER A 31 -6.28 5.14 -4.05
N TYR A 32 -6.89 4.14 -4.71
CA TYR A 32 -6.20 3.23 -5.61
C TYR A 32 -5.42 3.95 -6.71
N ASP A 33 -6.08 4.83 -7.46
CA ASP A 33 -5.46 5.53 -8.59
C ASP A 33 -4.31 6.43 -8.12
N CYS A 34 -4.50 7.12 -6.99
CA CYS A 34 -3.46 7.97 -6.39
C CYS A 34 -2.24 7.15 -5.96
N VAL A 35 -2.45 6.00 -5.33
CA VAL A 35 -1.37 5.14 -4.83
C VAL A 35 -0.65 4.43 -5.97
N MET A 36 -1.40 3.83 -6.90
CA MET A 36 -0.85 3.04 -8.01
C MET A 36 -0.22 3.90 -9.11
N SER A 37 -0.55 5.18 -9.18
CA SER A 37 0.06 6.15 -10.11
C SER A 37 1.07 7.05 -9.38
N SER A 38 0.60 8.16 -8.79
CA SER A 38 1.44 9.23 -8.24
C SER A 38 2.35 8.76 -7.11
N ALA A 39 1.83 8.01 -6.14
CA ALA A 39 2.63 7.55 -5.01
C ALA A 39 3.68 6.52 -5.45
N ARG A 40 3.28 5.52 -6.24
CA ARG A 40 4.18 4.49 -6.81
C ARG A 40 5.34 5.12 -7.59
N TYR A 41 5.06 6.12 -8.41
CA TYR A 41 6.09 6.84 -9.15
C TYR A 41 7.09 7.55 -8.21
N ARG A 42 6.58 8.30 -7.22
CA ARG A 42 7.41 9.01 -6.24
C ARG A 42 8.25 8.05 -5.38
N LEU A 43 7.67 6.93 -4.97
CA LEU A 43 8.33 5.86 -4.22
C LEU A 43 9.51 5.26 -4.99
N LYS A 44 9.30 4.92 -6.26
CA LYS A 44 10.35 4.40 -7.14
C LYS A 44 11.48 5.41 -7.31
N ARG A 45 11.16 6.68 -7.56
CA ARG A 45 12.16 7.72 -7.86
C ARG A 45 12.96 8.15 -6.62
N LYS A 46 12.29 8.44 -5.51
CA LYS A 46 12.90 9.05 -4.32
C LYS A 46 13.45 8.03 -3.34
N TYR A 47 12.75 6.91 -3.16
CA TYR A 47 13.07 5.92 -2.13
C TYR A 47 13.57 4.59 -2.71
N LYS A 48 13.59 4.44 -4.05
CA LYS A 48 13.88 3.18 -4.75
C LYS A 48 12.99 2.03 -4.29
N VAL A 49 11.76 2.35 -3.87
CA VAL A 49 10.77 1.38 -3.38
C VAL A 49 9.87 0.96 -4.52
N LEU A 50 9.72 -0.35 -4.71
CA LEU A 50 8.73 -0.94 -5.61
C LEU A 50 7.61 -1.56 -4.80
N ILE A 51 6.39 -1.25 -5.20
CA ILE A 51 5.17 -1.85 -4.66
C ILE A 51 4.36 -2.51 -5.75
N GLU A 52 3.69 -3.58 -5.37
CA GLU A 52 2.75 -4.32 -6.19
C GLU A 52 1.46 -4.56 -5.43
N ARG A 53 0.36 -4.68 -6.17
CA ARG A 53 -0.92 -5.07 -5.60
C ARG A 53 -0.88 -6.56 -5.24
N GLU A 54 -1.37 -6.91 -4.07
CA GLU A 54 -1.46 -8.30 -3.63
C GLU A 54 -2.93 -8.71 -3.49
N GLY A 55 -3.34 -9.72 -4.26
CA GLY A 55 -4.66 -10.33 -4.16
C GLY A 55 -5.86 -9.43 -4.50
N GLU A 56 -7.02 -9.89 -4.05
CA GLU A 56 -8.31 -9.25 -4.28
C GLU A 56 -8.60 -8.11 -3.28
N LYS A 57 -9.59 -7.29 -3.63
CA LYS A 57 -10.07 -6.22 -2.74
C LYS A 57 -10.84 -6.85 -1.59
N GLU A 58 -10.59 -6.35 -0.38
CA GLU A 58 -11.29 -6.76 0.82
C GLU A 58 -12.35 -5.73 1.19
N VAL A 59 -13.52 -6.20 1.63
CA VAL A 59 -14.57 -5.35 2.19
C VAL A 59 -14.54 -5.47 3.70
N ILE A 60 -14.36 -4.35 4.40
CA ILE A 60 -14.33 -4.30 5.85
C ILE A 60 -15.29 -3.21 6.30
N LYS A 61 -16.31 -3.59 7.08
CA LYS A 61 -17.34 -2.68 7.58
C LYS A 61 -17.98 -1.81 6.48
N GLY A 62 -18.18 -2.39 5.30
CA GLY A 62 -18.76 -1.70 4.13
C GLY A 62 -17.76 -0.90 3.28
N PHE A 63 -16.51 -0.72 3.73
CA PHE A 63 -15.48 -0.03 2.97
C PHE A 63 -14.60 -1.01 2.19
N LYS A 64 -14.28 -0.67 0.94
CA LYS A 64 -13.38 -1.46 0.09
C LYS A 64 -11.94 -1.05 0.33
N TYR A 65 -11.06 -2.03 0.40
CA TYR A 65 -9.64 -1.86 0.53
C TYR A 65 -8.90 -2.77 -0.44
N PHE A 66 -7.70 -2.37 -0.87
CA PHE A 66 -6.77 -3.22 -1.57
C PHE A 66 -5.49 -3.37 -0.75
N LYS A 67 -4.76 -4.46 -1.00
CA LYS A 67 -3.46 -4.68 -0.39
C LYS A 67 -2.35 -4.34 -1.36
N ILE A 68 -1.27 -3.80 -0.80
CA ILE A 68 -0.01 -3.65 -1.50
C ILE A 68 1.10 -4.33 -0.71
N LYS A 69 2.11 -4.76 -1.44
CA LYS A 69 3.32 -5.35 -0.89
C LYS A 69 4.53 -4.64 -1.44
N ARG A 70 5.51 -4.40 -0.58
CA ARG A 70 6.83 -3.94 -1.02
C ARG A 70 7.63 -5.11 -1.59
N THR A 71 8.09 -4.98 -2.83
CA THR A 71 8.86 -6.00 -3.53
C THR A 71 10.32 -5.63 -3.79
N ALA A 72 10.68 -4.34 -3.71
CA ALA A 72 12.06 -3.85 -3.65
C ALA A 72 12.14 -2.55 -2.84
#